data_AF-A0A346R2I7-F1
#
_entry.id   AF-A0A346R2I7-F1
#
_cell.length_a   1.000
_cell.length_b   1.000
_cell.length_c   1.000
_cell.angle_alpha   90.00
_cell.angle_beta   90.00
_cell.angle_gamma   90.00
#
_symmetry.space_group_name_H-M   'P 1'
#
loop_
_entity.id
_entity.type
_entity.pdbx_description
1 polymer ?
#
loop_
_entity_poly.entity_id
_entity_poly.type
_entity_poly.pdbx_seq_one_letter_code
_entity_poly.pdbx_strand_id
1 'polypeptide(L)'
;MRTTLGARTVAITDDMDMGAIRRNFTFDEALALAVGAGDDLIIHSNLIEKDPAIAERMLDSILGAAISSPQMRDQIGAANRRIARLHKAMAGG
;
A
#
# COMPACT_ATOMS: atom_id res chain seq x y z
N MET A 1 -9.61 -11.59 -5.02
CA MET A 1 -8.72 -12.01 -3.91
C MET A 1 -9.39 -11.87 -2.54
N ARG A 2 -9.79 -10.65 -2.13
CA ARG A 2 -10.35 -10.39 -0.79
C ARG A 2 -11.60 -11.22 -0.44
N THR A 3 -12.49 -11.44 -1.41
CA THR A 3 -13.69 -12.28 -1.26
C THR A 3 -13.37 -13.78 -1.15
N THR A 4 -12.23 -14.21 -1.71
CA THR A 4 -11.81 -15.61 -1.80
C THR A 4 -10.97 -16.03 -0.60
N LEU A 5 -10.02 -15.19 -0.17
CA LEU A 5 -9.08 -15.50 0.93
C LEU A 5 -9.59 -15.03 2.29
N GLY A 6 -10.67 -14.24 2.31
CA GLY A 6 -11.29 -13.72 3.52
C GLY A 6 -10.90 -12.27 3.82
N ALA A 7 -11.86 -11.51 4.35
CA ALA A 7 -11.72 -10.07 4.59
C ALA A 7 -10.68 -9.69 5.66
N ARG A 8 -10.11 -10.68 6.36
CA ARG A 8 -9.18 -10.49 7.48
C ARG A 8 -7.71 -10.63 7.09
N THR A 9 -7.41 -11.16 5.91
CA THR A 9 -6.02 -11.37 5.46
C THR A 9 -5.30 -10.05 5.28
N VAL A 10 -3.97 -10.02 5.40
CA VAL A 10 -3.16 -8.86 5.00
C VAL A 10 -2.71 -9.11 3.56
N ALA A 11 -2.95 -8.15 2.67
CA ALA A 11 -2.47 -8.15 1.30
C ALA A 11 -1.24 -7.24 1.17
N ILE A 12 -0.22 -7.69 0.46
CA ILE A 12 1.06 -6.99 0.32
C ILE A 12 1.37 -6.94 -1.18
N THR A 13 1.77 -5.77 -1.67
CA THR A 13 2.21 -5.64 -3.06
C THR A 13 3.52 -6.39 -3.27
N ASP A 14 3.79 -6.81 -4.51
CA ASP A 14 5.18 -7.00 -4.93
C ASP A 14 5.87 -5.62 -5.05
N ASP A 15 7.15 -5.60 -5.39
CA ASP A 15 7.93 -4.38 -5.50
C ASP A 15 7.34 -3.41 -6.56
N MET A 16 6.99 -2.20 -6.10
CA MET A 16 6.46 -1.13 -6.96
C MET A 16 7.50 -0.60 -7.96
N ASP A 17 8.78 -0.86 -7.72
CA ASP A 17 9.88 -0.50 -8.63
C ASP A 17 10.10 -1.51 -9.77
N MET A 18 9.29 -2.57 -9.83
CA MET A 18 9.28 -3.49 -10.95
C MET A 18 8.99 -2.77 -12.27
N GLY A 19 9.76 -3.11 -13.30
CA GLY A 19 9.64 -2.48 -14.62
C GLY A 19 8.25 -2.61 -15.24
N ALA A 20 7.47 -3.65 -14.89
CA ALA A 20 6.09 -3.79 -15.37
C ALA A 20 5.16 -2.71 -14.81
N ILE A 21 5.39 -2.22 -13.60
CA ILE A 21 4.62 -1.14 -12.99
C ILE A 21 5.12 0.21 -13.50
N ARG A 22 6.44 0.48 -13.37
CA ARG A 22 7.04 1.76 -13.78
C ARG A 22 6.84 2.13 -15.26
N ARG A 23 6.66 1.15 -16.15
CA ARG A 23 6.42 1.42 -17.57
C ARG A 23 4.97 1.80 -17.90
N ASN A 24 4.02 1.52 -17.02
CA ASN A 24 2.59 1.67 -17.31
C ASN A 24 1.89 2.71 -16.42
N PHE A 25 2.45 3.00 -15.25
CA PHE A 25 1.85 3.93 -14.29
C PHE A 25 2.91 4.92 -13.81
N THR A 26 2.49 6.15 -13.54
CA THR A 26 3.34 7.05 -12.75
C THR A 26 3.47 6.52 -11.33
N PHE A 27 4.50 6.97 -10.63
CA PHE A 27 4.75 6.60 -9.24
C PHE A 27 3.52 6.83 -8.35
N ASP A 28 2.92 8.02 -8.43
CA ASP A 28 1.77 8.39 -7.60
C ASP A 28 0.51 7.61 -7.95
N GLU A 29 0.26 7.40 -9.25
CA GLU A 29 -0.87 6.58 -9.71
C GLU A 29 -0.75 5.13 -9.22
N ALA A 30 0.46 4.55 -9.31
CA ALA A 30 0.69 3.19 -8.89
C ALA A 30 0.43 3.00 -7.39
N LEU A 31 0.87 3.94 -6.55
CA LEU A 31 0.60 3.93 -5.11
C LEU A 31 -0.89 4.08 -4.81
N ALA A 32 -1.57 5.04 -5.45
CA ALA A 32 -2.99 5.26 -5.27
C ALA A 32 -3.82 4.04 -5.68
N LEU A 33 -3.45 3.39 -6.80
CA LEU A 33 -4.11 2.19 -7.30
C LEU A 33 -3.91 0.99 -6.37
N ALA A 34 -2.71 0.78 -5.83
CA ALA A 34 -2.44 -0.31 -4.89
C ALA A 34 -3.31 -0.20 -3.64
N VAL A 35 -3.33 0.97 -2.99
CA VAL A 35 -4.20 1.19 -1.82
C VAL A 35 -5.67 1.09 -2.20
N GLY A 36 -6.07 1.67 -3.34
CA GLY A 36 -7.44 1.64 -3.84
C GLY A 36 -7.93 0.22 -4.14
N ALA A 37 -7.05 -0.65 -4.63
CA ALA A 37 -7.30 -2.07 -4.86
C ALA A 37 -7.43 -2.87 -3.55
N GLY A 38 -7.02 -2.27 -2.42
CA GLY A 38 -7.14 -2.82 -1.09
C GLY A 38 -5.90 -3.57 -0.61
N ASP A 39 -4.71 -3.26 -1.16
CA ASP A 39 -3.45 -3.66 -0.57
C ASP A 39 -3.24 -2.99 0.78
N ASP A 40 -2.67 -3.73 1.72
CA ASP A 40 -2.50 -3.30 3.10
C ASP A 40 -1.08 -2.80 3.38
N LEU A 41 -0.11 -3.30 2.62
CA LEU A 41 1.30 -2.93 2.72
C LEU A 41 1.88 -2.79 1.31
N ILE A 42 2.61 -1.71 1.09
CA ILE A 42 3.30 -1.45 -0.18
C ILE A 42 4.79 -1.70 0.03
N ILE A 43 5.39 -2.48 -0.87
CA ILE A 43 6.84 -2.71 -0.93
C ILE A 43 7.42 -1.88 -2.07
N HIS A 44 8.50 -1.16 -1.79
CA HIS A 44 9.25 -0.42 -2.80
C HIS A 44 10.75 -0.59 -2.57
N SER A 45 11.45 -1.15 -3.56
CA SER A 45 12.89 -1.35 -3.48
C SER A 45 13.63 -0.09 -3.95
N ASN A 46 14.38 0.55 -3.05
CA ASN A 46 15.14 1.76 -3.37
C ASN A 46 16.52 1.43 -3.99
N LEU A 47 16.55 0.47 -4.94
CA LEU A 47 17.80 -0.13 -5.42
C LEU A 47 18.25 0.43 -6.78
N ILE A 48 17.31 0.67 -7.69
CA ILE A 48 17.62 1.06 -9.08
C ILE A 48 17.88 2.57 -9.16
N GLU A 49 16.95 3.37 -8.63
CA GLU A 49 17.07 4.82 -8.53
C GLU A 49 17.05 5.20 -7.05
N LYS A 50 18.24 5.28 -6.45
CA LYS A 50 18.38 5.58 -5.03
C LYS A 50 17.86 6.98 -4.72
N ASP A 51 16.70 7.05 -4.10
CA ASP A 51 16.08 8.27 -3.60
C ASP A 51 16.02 8.21 -2.06
N PRO A 52 16.82 8.99 -1.33
CA PRO A 52 16.81 8.98 0.13
C PRO A 52 15.48 9.50 0.71
N ALA A 53 14.70 10.25 -0.07
CA ALA A 53 13.41 10.81 0.32
C ALA A 53 12.23 9.94 -0.16
N ILE A 54 12.48 8.74 -0.69
CA ILE A 54 11.44 7.92 -1.32
C ILE A 54 10.28 7.61 -0.38
N ALA A 55 10.57 7.31 0.88
CA ALA A 55 9.54 7.02 1.88
C ALA A 55 8.64 8.23 2.17
N GLU A 56 9.23 9.43 2.24
CA GLU A 56 8.48 10.69 2.41
C GLU A 56 7.62 10.98 1.18
N ARG A 57 8.17 10.80 -0.02
CA ARG A 57 7.42 10.95 -1.27
C ARG A 57 6.25 9.97 -1.40
N MET A 58 6.44 8.71 -1.02
CA MET A 58 5.36 7.73 -0.96
C MET A 58 4.26 8.18 0.00
N LEU A 59 4.65 8.67 1.18
CA LEU A 59 3.71 9.16 2.18
C LEU A 59 2.92 10.37 1.65
N ASP A 60 3.60 11.37 1.11
CA ASP A 60 2.97 12.58 0.56
C ASP A 60 1.99 12.25 -0.56
N SER A 61 2.36 11.33 -1.45
CA SER A 61 1.51 10.83 -2.53
C SER A 61 0.22 10.18 -2.01
N ILE A 62 0.35 9.25 -1.07
CA ILE A 62 -0.78 8.54 -0.46
C ILE A 62 -1.67 9.50 0.33
N LEU A 63 -1.09 10.44 1.08
CA LEU A 63 -1.84 11.45 1.82
C LEU A 63 -2.57 12.42 0.88
N GLY A 64 -1.92 12.86 -0.19
CA GLY A 64 -2.54 13.69 -1.23
C GLY A 64 -3.78 13.01 -1.82
N ALA A 65 -3.67 11.74 -2.21
CA ALA A 65 -4.81 10.95 -2.69
C ALA A 65 -5.91 10.82 -1.63
N ALA A 66 -5.55 10.61 -0.37
CA ALA A 66 -6.50 10.48 0.73
C ALA A 66 -7.26 11.79 1.05
N ILE A 67 -6.62 12.94 0.91
CA ILE A 67 -7.27 14.25 1.11
C ILE A 67 -8.45 14.41 0.15
N SER A 68 -8.29 14.00 -1.11
CA SER A 68 -9.32 14.17 -2.13
C SER A 68 -10.32 13.01 -2.24
N SER A 69 -10.10 11.88 -1.53
CA SER A 69 -10.93 10.68 -1.65
C SER A 69 -11.33 10.10 -0.29
N PRO A 70 -12.62 10.18 0.11
CA PRO A 70 -13.13 9.48 1.28
C PRO A 70 -12.92 7.96 1.21
N GLN A 71 -13.07 7.38 0.03
CA GLN A 71 -12.88 5.95 -0.20
C GLN A 71 -11.43 5.52 0.08
N MET A 72 -10.45 6.34 -0.31
CA MET A 72 -9.04 6.10 -0.01
C MET A 72 -8.78 6.11 1.52
N ARG A 73 -9.39 7.04 2.26
CA ARG A 73 -9.29 7.08 3.73
C ARG A 73 -9.88 5.82 4.36
N ASP A 74 -11.02 5.35 3.85
CA ASP A 74 -11.64 4.11 4.32
C ASP A 74 -10.76 2.90 4.07
N GLN A 75 -10.09 2.82 2.91
CA GLN A 75 -9.13 1.75 2.59
C GLN A 75 -7.93 1.76 3.54
N ILE A 76 -7.31 2.93 3.75
CA ILE A 76 -6.19 3.08 4.71
C ILE A 76 -6.64 2.66 6.11
N GLY A 77 -7.81 3.11 6.55
CA GLY A 77 -8.38 2.70 7.84
C GLY A 77 -8.61 1.20 7.95
N ALA A 78 -9.08 0.55 6.87
CA ALA A 78 -9.27 -0.89 6.82
C ALA A 78 -7.96 -1.67 6.86
N ALA A 79 -6.93 -1.20 6.14
CA ALA A 79 -5.58 -1.76 6.15
C ALA A 79 -4.96 -1.71 7.55
N ASN A 80 -5.01 -0.54 8.21
CA ASN A 80 -4.51 -0.37 9.57
C ASN A 80 -5.19 -1.33 10.56
N ARG A 81 -6.51 -1.52 10.44
CA ARG A 81 -7.23 -2.50 11.28
C ARG A 81 -6.80 -3.94 11.02
N ARG A 82 -6.46 -4.30 9.77
CA ARG A 82 -5.96 -5.64 9.41
C ARG A 82 -4.55 -5.87 9.98
N ILE A 83 -3.64 -4.92 9.79
CA ILE A 83 -2.28 -4.98 10.33
C ILE A 83 -2.29 -5.05 11.87
N ALA A 84 -3.10 -4.22 12.54
CA ALA A 84 -3.21 -4.26 13.98
C ALA A 84 -3.69 -5.62 14.51
N ARG A 85 -4.59 -6.30 13.78
CA ARG A 85 -5.01 -7.66 14.13
C ARG A 85 -3.90 -8.68 13.93
N LEU A 86 -3.11 -8.57 12.86
CA LEU A 86 -1.95 -9.42 12.62
C LEU A 86 -0.94 -9.29 13.78
N HIS A 87 -0.58 -8.07 14.18
CA HIS A 87 0.33 -7.84 15.30
C HIS A 87 -0.19 -8.46 16.61
N LYS A 88 -1.48 -8.29 16.92
CA LYS A 88 -2.09 -8.90 18.11
C LYS A 88 -2.04 -10.43 18.08
N ALA A 89 -2.27 -11.04 16.91
CA ALA A 89 -2.19 -12.49 16.75
C ALA A 89 -0.76 -13.01 16.94
N MET A 90 0.25 -12.28 16.49
CA MET A 90 1.66 -12.64 16.67
C MET A 90 2.13 -12.48 18.12
N ALA A 91 1.63 -11.49 18.85
CA ALA A 91 2.03 -11.22 20.24
C ALA A 91 1.37 -12.16 21.27
N GLY A 92 0.29 -12.86 20.89
CA GLY A 92 -0.42 -13.82 21.74
C GLY A 92 -0.07 -15.28 21.47
N GLY A 93 1.01 -15.53 20.72
CA GLY A 93 1.54 -16.86 20.39
C GLY A 93 2.78 -17.22 21.20
#